data_AF-A0A8T5H415-F1
#
_entry.id   AF-A0A8T5H415-F1
#
_cell.length_a   1.000
_cell.length_b   1.000
_cell.length_c   1.000
_cell.angle_alpha   90.00
_cell.angle_beta   90.00
_cell.angle_gamma   90.00
#
_symmetry.space_group_name_H-M   'P 1'
#
loop_
_entity.id
_entity.type
_entity.pdbx_description
1 polymer ?
#
loop_
_entity_poly.entity_id
_entity_poly.type
_entity_poly.pdbx_seq_one_letter_code
_entity_poly.pdbx_strand_id
1 'polypeptide(L)'
;MTARKKTTHRKRTTKKSPARKKTTRKRAQPKRSPAKKVPVKAKEPGYMVQLSEPKALRKDVLETLRESIIFMQGYENFRKIQEEKVLLFATLKTQVKELDLLITRQLKKYFPQGKLRAVTRSEQFKQEKQQQEEHVEIAPPTRVPVTPIMPVVEPEPVNELNELESQLQDIESQLQNIR
;
A
#
# COMPACT_ATOMS: atom_id res chain seq x y z
N MET A 1 11.24 36.71 29.26
CA MET A 1 9.80 36.60 29.54
C MET A 1 9.32 35.22 29.14
N THR A 2 9.18 34.30 30.10
CA THR A 2 8.86 32.89 29.86
C THR A 2 7.38 32.61 30.11
N ALA A 3 6.64 32.28 29.05
CA ALA A 3 5.21 31.98 29.12
C ALA A 3 4.96 30.52 29.56
N ARG A 4 4.41 30.35 30.77
CA ARG A 4 3.89 29.08 31.30
C ARG A 4 2.61 28.67 30.56
N LYS A 5 2.66 27.56 29.80
CA LYS A 5 1.45 26.91 29.24
C LYS A 5 0.74 26.11 30.33
N LYS A 6 -0.52 26.48 30.61
CA LYS A 6 -1.43 25.78 31.54
C LYS A 6 -2.02 24.55 30.84
N THR A 7 -1.82 23.38 31.43
CA THR A 7 -2.44 22.10 31.07
C THR A 7 -3.86 22.03 31.66
N THR A 8 -4.88 21.87 30.81
CA THR A 8 -6.27 21.68 31.22
C THR A 8 -6.59 20.18 31.28
N HIS A 9 -6.82 19.66 32.49
CA HIS A 9 -7.31 18.30 32.71
C HIS A 9 -8.79 18.19 32.32
N ARG A 10 -9.06 17.48 31.23
CA ARG A 10 -10.42 17.14 30.77
C ARG A 10 -10.97 15.95 31.57
N LYS A 11 -11.85 16.22 32.55
CA LYS A 11 -12.56 15.19 33.32
C LYS A 11 -13.45 14.34 32.41
N ARG A 12 -13.18 13.02 32.36
CA ARG A 12 -14.04 11.99 31.74
C ARG A 12 -15.26 11.77 32.64
N THR A 13 -16.44 12.13 32.16
CA THR A 13 -17.72 11.77 32.82
C THR A 13 -18.18 10.41 32.31
N THR A 14 -18.26 9.43 33.19
CA THR A 14 -18.82 8.10 32.93
C THR A 14 -20.35 8.21 33.00
N LYS A 15 -21.01 8.22 31.83
CA LYS A 15 -22.48 8.21 31.75
C LYS A 15 -22.98 6.82 32.17
N LYS A 16 -23.54 6.74 33.39
CA LYS A 16 -24.38 5.62 33.86
C LYS A 16 -25.54 5.42 32.89
N SER A 17 -25.60 4.27 32.24
CA SER A 17 -26.73 3.85 31.41
C SER A 17 -27.96 3.56 32.29
N PRO A 18 -29.16 4.06 31.95
CA PRO A 18 -30.37 3.81 32.73
C PRO A 18 -30.85 2.36 32.56
N ALA A 19 -31.30 1.77 33.67
CA ALA A 19 -31.82 0.42 33.74
C ALA A 19 -33.08 0.26 32.86
N ARG A 20 -33.04 -0.71 31.94
CA ARG A 20 -34.18 -1.09 31.08
C ARG A 20 -35.32 -1.65 31.94
N LYS A 21 -36.44 -0.91 32.02
CA LYS A 21 -37.72 -1.42 32.55
C LYS A 21 -38.22 -2.55 31.64
N LYS A 22 -38.39 -3.75 32.20
CA LYS A 22 -39.02 -4.90 31.53
C LYS A 22 -40.53 -4.63 31.45
N THR A 23 -41.04 -4.33 30.25
CA THR A 23 -42.48 -4.23 30.00
C THR A 23 -43.00 -5.59 29.50
N THR A 24 -43.62 -6.35 30.40
CA THR A 24 -44.34 -7.57 30.07
C THR A 24 -45.67 -7.20 29.42
N ARG A 25 -45.66 -7.05 28.08
CA ARG A 25 -46.87 -6.82 27.29
C ARG A 25 -47.66 -8.14 27.20
N LYS A 26 -48.79 -8.23 27.89
CA LYS A 26 -49.73 -9.36 27.76
C LYS A 26 -50.14 -9.51 26.30
N ARG A 27 -49.83 -10.67 25.72
CA ARG A 27 -50.11 -11.03 24.33
C ARG A 27 -51.60 -11.39 24.25
N ALA A 28 -52.40 -10.52 23.61
CA ALA A 28 -53.78 -10.83 23.28
C ALA A 28 -53.83 -12.02 22.31
N GLN A 29 -54.65 -13.01 22.62
CA GLN A 29 -54.90 -14.17 21.76
C GLN A 29 -55.66 -13.71 20.50
N PRO A 30 -55.16 -13.99 19.28
CA PRO A 30 -55.84 -13.60 18.06
C PRO A 30 -57.14 -14.42 17.90
N LYS A 31 -58.26 -13.72 17.72
CA LYS A 31 -59.55 -14.31 17.33
C LYS A 31 -59.38 -14.97 15.95
N ARG A 32 -59.52 -16.30 15.90
CA ARG A 32 -59.47 -17.08 14.66
C ARG A 32 -60.69 -16.72 13.79
N SER A 33 -60.45 -16.11 12.64
CA SER A 33 -61.47 -15.95 11.59
C SER A 33 -61.72 -17.28 10.88
N PRO A 34 -62.94 -17.52 10.37
CA PRO A 34 -63.29 -18.75 9.66
C PRO A 34 -62.49 -18.86 8.36
N ALA A 35 -61.93 -20.06 8.13
CA ALA A 35 -61.04 -20.35 7.01
C ALA A 35 -61.77 -20.15 5.67
N LYS A 36 -61.38 -19.09 4.94
CA LYS A 36 -61.78 -18.87 3.55
C LYS A 36 -61.10 -19.96 2.69
N LYS A 37 -61.88 -20.81 2.02
CA LYS A 37 -61.36 -21.83 1.09
C LYS A 37 -60.71 -21.12 -0.10
N VAL A 38 -59.39 -21.03 -0.11
CA VAL A 38 -58.60 -20.51 -1.23
C VAL A 38 -58.45 -21.61 -2.28
N PRO A 39 -58.70 -21.34 -3.57
CA PRO A 39 -58.48 -22.32 -4.64
C PRO A 39 -57.00 -22.69 -4.73
N VAL A 40 -56.72 -23.99 -4.76
CA VAL A 40 -55.37 -24.56 -4.84
C VAL A 40 -54.82 -24.28 -6.23
N LYS A 41 -53.99 -23.24 -6.36
CA LYS A 41 -53.15 -23.04 -7.54
C LYS A 41 -52.09 -24.15 -7.57
N ALA A 42 -51.92 -24.79 -8.73
CA ALA A 42 -50.89 -25.79 -8.95
C ALA A 42 -49.53 -25.17 -8.60
N LYS A 43 -48.84 -25.74 -7.61
CA LYS A 43 -47.51 -25.28 -7.20
C LYS A 43 -46.51 -25.75 -8.23
N GLU A 44 -45.73 -24.83 -8.78
CA GLU A 44 -44.55 -25.15 -9.56
C GLU A 44 -43.63 -26.07 -8.74
N PRO A 45 -42.91 -27.02 -9.38
CA PRO A 45 -41.97 -27.86 -8.67
C PRO A 45 -40.90 -26.97 -8.02
N GLY A 46 -41.02 -26.79 -6.71
CA GLY A 46 -40.03 -26.05 -5.94
C GLY A 46 -38.76 -26.88 -5.89
N TYR A 47 -37.73 -26.44 -6.61
CA TYR A 47 -36.40 -27.01 -6.50
C TYR A 47 -35.87 -26.72 -5.08
N MET A 48 -36.02 -27.70 -4.17
CA MET A 48 -35.42 -27.62 -2.85
C MET A 48 -33.95 -28.00 -2.97
N VAL A 49 -33.08 -26.99 -2.96
CA VAL A 49 -31.64 -27.20 -2.85
C VAL A 49 -31.35 -27.68 -1.43
N GLN A 50 -31.04 -28.97 -1.29
CA GLN A 50 -30.57 -29.52 -0.02
C GLN A 50 -29.10 -29.19 0.13
N LEU A 51 -28.79 -28.32 1.09
CA LEU A 51 -27.41 -28.04 1.48
C LEU A 51 -26.99 -29.07 2.53
N SER A 52 -25.92 -29.80 2.27
CA SER A 52 -25.33 -30.77 3.21
C SER A 52 -24.88 -30.07 4.50
N GLU A 53 -24.22 -28.92 4.38
CA GLU A 53 -23.64 -28.19 5.51
C GLU A 53 -23.92 -26.67 5.43
N PRO A 54 -25.13 -26.24 5.81
CA PRO A 54 -25.50 -24.82 5.71
C PRO A 54 -24.70 -23.91 6.65
N LYS A 55 -24.07 -24.47 7.69
CA LYS A 55 -23.24 -23.72 8.64
C LYS A 55 -21.85 -23.42 8.07
N ALA A 56 -21.23 -24.39 7.40
CA ALA A 56 -19.93 -24.23 6.75
C ALA A 56 -20.04 -23.21 5.62
N LEU A 57 -21.01 -23.39 4.72
CA LEU A 57 -21.27 -22.44 3.63
C LEU A 57 -21.49 -21.01 4.13
N ARG A 58 -22.21 -20.84 5.25
CA ARG A 58 -22.40 -19.51 5.85
C ARG A 58 -21.08 -18.91 6.32
N LYS A 59 -20.20 -19.72 6.94
CA LYS A 59 -18.89 -19.25 7.40
C LYS A 59 -18.06 -18.79 6.19
N ASP A 60 -17.99 -19.60 5.15
CA ASP A 60 -17.20 -19.31 3.95
C ASP A 60 -17.70 -18.03 3.26
N VAL A 61 -19.02 -17.89 3.10
CA VAL A 61 -19.62 -16.67 2.53
C VAL A 61 -19.29 -15.43 3.36
N LEU A 62 -19.32 -15.53 4.69
CA LEU A 62 -18.98 -14.40 5.56
C LEU A 62 -17.48 -14.09 5.58
N GLU A 63 -16.63 -15.11 5.41
CA GLU A 63 -15.18 -14.97 5.32
C GLU A 63 -14.78 -14.29 4.00
N THR A 64 -15.33 -14.74 2.87
CA THR A 64 -15.13 -14.07 1.57
C THR A 64 -15.65 -12.64 1.59
N LEU A 65 -16.80 -12.39 2.23
CA LEU A 65 -17.33 -11.03 2.39
C LEU A 65 -16.40 -10.16 3.24
N ARG A 66 -15.83 -10.72 4.32
CA ARG A 66 -14.86 -10.02 5.16
C ARG A 66 -13.61 -9.65 4.37
N GLU A 67 -13.06 -10.57 3.60
CA GLU A 67 -11.90 -10.32 2.74
C GLU A 67 -12.18 -9.23 1.70
N SER A 68 -13.34 -9.28 1.05
CA SER A 68 -13.77 -8.24 0.10
C SER A 68 -13.88 -6.86 0.76
N ILE A 69 -14.42 -6.78 1.98
CA ILE A 69 -14.48 -5.53 2.74
C ILE A 69 -13.07 -5.01 3.07
N ILE A 70 -12.18 -5.88 3.54
CA ILE A 70 -10.79 -5.50 3.85
C ILE A 70 -10.08 -4.99 2.60
N PHE A 71 -10.25 -5.68 1.47
CA PHE A 71 -9.69 -5.27 0.19
C PHE A 71 -10.21 -3.89 -0.25
N MET A 72 -11.51 -3.66 -0.18
CA MET A 72 -12.11 -2.36 -0.52
C MET A 72 -11.58 -1.23 0.38
N GLN A 73 -11.44 -1.47 1.67
CA GLN A 73 -10.86 -0.50 2.61
C GLN A 73 -9.38 -0.24 2.32
N GLY A 74 -8.61 -1.30 2.02
CA GLY A 74 -7.22 -1.18 1.61
C GLY A 74 -7.06 -0.36 0.33
N TYR A 75 -7.94 -0.57 -0.65
CA TYR A 75 -7.97 0.15 -1.90
C TYR A 75 -8.25 1.66 -1.70
N GLU A 76 -9.17 2.04 -0.82
CA GLU A 76 -9.42 3.45 -0.50
C GLU A 76 -8.18 4.14 0.09
N ASN A 77 -7.46 3.46 0.98
CA ASN A 77 -6.22 4.00 1.54
C ASN A 77 -5.13 4.12 0.47
N PHE A 78 -4.97 3.09 -0.36
CA PHE A 78 -4.00 3.11 -1.45
C PHE A 78 -4.29 4.21 -2.47
N ARG A 79 -5.57 4.45 -2.79
CA ARG A 79 -6.00 5.54 -3.66
C ARG A 79 -5.58 6.92 -3.12
N LYS A 80 -5.77 7.17 -1.82
CA LYS A 80 -5.33 8.43 -1.19
C LYS A 80 -3.82 8.62 -1.32
N ILE A 81 -3.04 7.56 -1.09
CA ILE A 81 -1.58 7.60 -1.24
C ILE A 81 -1.18 7.90 -2.69
N GLN A 82 -1.89 7.34 -3.67
CA GLN A 82 -1.64 7.67 -5.09
C GLN A 82 -1.93 9.14 -5.40
N GLU A 83 -3.05 9.67 -4.90
CA GLU A 83 -3.41 11.08 -5.06
C GLU A 83 -2.35 12.00 -4.44
N GLU A 84 -1.90 11.70 -3.22
CA GLU A 84 -0.80 12.41 -2.54
C GLU A 84 0.52 12.33 -3.33
N LYS A 85 0.88 11.14 -3.83
CA LYS A 85 2.07 10.95 -4.67
C LYS A 85 2.02 11.83 -5.90
N VAL A 86 0.89 11.87 -6.61
CA VAL A 86 0.73 12.70 -7.81
C VAL A 86 0.88 14.18 -7.47
N LEU A 87 0.26 14.65 -6.38
CA LEU A 87 0.40 16.03 -5.90
C LEU A 87 1.85 16.37 -5.54
N LEU A 88 2.56 15.46 -4.88
CA LEU A 88 3.96 15.64 -4.51
C LEU A 88 4.85 15.74 -5.75
N PHE A 89 4.65 14.87 -6.74
CA PHE A 89 5.37 14.93 -8.02
C PHE A 89 5.10 16.23 -8.78
N ALA A 90 3.86 16.69 -8.79
CA ALA A 90 3.51 17.98 -9.40
C ALA A 90 4.25 19.14 -8.71
N THR A 91 4.30 19.11 -7.37
CA THR A 91 4.99 20.13 -6.56
C THR A 91 6.49 20.11 -6.82
N LEU A 92 7.11 18.93 -6.79
CA LEU A 92 8.52 18.74 -7.08
C LEU A 92 8.88 19.26 -8.48
N LYS A 93 8.05 18.96 -9.48
CA LYS A 93 8.26 19.45 -10.85
C LYS A 93 8.25 20.98 -10.93
N THR A 94 7.37 21.64 -10.17
CA THR A 94 7.33 23.10 -10.08
C THR A 94 8.60 23.65 -9.42
N GLN A 95 9.02 23.07 -8.30
CA GLN A 95 10.24 23.48 -7.59
C GLN A 95 11.50 23.30 -8.45
N VAL A 96 11.61 22.19 -9.19
CA VAL A 96 12.74 21.97 -10.10
C VAL A 96 12.78 23.03 -11.21
N LYS A 97 11.62 23.42 -11.75
CA LYS A 97 11.53 24.52 -12.74
C LYS A 97 11.92 25.86 -12.14
N GLU A 98 11.50 26.14 -10.90
CA GLU A 98 11.88 27.36 -10.20
C GLU A 98 13.38 27.43 -9.94
N LEU A 99 13.98 26.32 -9.51
CA LEU A 99 15.43 26.19 -9.36
C LEU A 99 16.16 26.40 -10.70
N ASP A 100 15.69 25.76 -11.77
CA ASP A 100 16.26 25.94 -13.10
C ASP A 100 16.16 27.41 -13.55
N LEU A 101 15.03 28.08 -13.28
CA LEU A 101 14.86 29.49 -13.59
C LEU A 101 15.80 30.38 -12.75
N LEU A 102 15.99 30.10 -11.46
CA LEU A 102 16.93 30.82 -10.60
C LEU A 102 18.37 30.63 -11.09
N ILE A 103 18.76 29.40 -11.42
CA ILE A 103 20.10 29.08 -11.95
C ILE A 103 20.30 29.78 -13.29
N THR A 104 19.37 29.64 -14.22
CA THR A 104 19.53 30.15 -15.58
C THR A 104 19.40 31.67 -15.69
N ARG A 105 18.51 32.31 -14.93
CA ARG A 105 18.29 33.76 -15.04
C ARG A 105 19.14 34.58 -14.08
N GLN A 106 19.24 34.15 -12.82
CA GLN A 106 19.96 34.92 -11.82
C GLN A 106 21.41 34.48 -11.77
N LEU A 107 21.66 33.20 -11.49
CA LEU A 107 23.01 32.72 -11.22
C LEU A 107 23.92 32.87 -12.44
N LYS A 108 23.50 32.41 -13.63
CA LYS A 108 24.31 32.56 -14.84
C LYS A 108 24.64 34.00 -15.23
N LYS A 109 23.87 35.00 -14.77
CA LYS A 109 24.15 36.41 -15.04
C LYS A 109 25.30 36.95 -14.19
N TYR A 110 25.44 36.46 -12.95
CA TYR A 110 26.45 36.94 -12.01
C TYR A 110 27.77 36.18 -12.09
N PHE A 111 27.79 35.00 -12.71
CA PHE A 111 29.00 34.20 -12.85
C PHE A 111 29.68 34.43 -14.20
N PRO A 112 31.01 34.61 -14.23
CA PRO A 112 31.75 34.67 -15.48
C PRO A 112 31.58 33.34 -16.22
N GLN A 113 31.27 33.41 -17.52
CA GLN A 113 31.20 32.22 -18.36
C GLN A 113 32.61 31.65 -18.52
N GLY A 114 32.99 30.73 -17.63
CA GLY A 114 34.24 30.00 -17.73
C GLY A 114 34.30 29.20 -19.03
N LYS A 115 35.49 29.00 -19.58
CA LYS A 115 35.72 28.13 -20.76
C LYS A 115 35.55 26.63 -20.46
N LEU A 116 35.27 26.28 -19.20
CA LEU A 116 35.07 24.91 -18.76
C LEU A 116 33.67 24.44 -19.18
N ARG A 117 33.63 23.40 -20.02
CA ARG A 117 32.37 22.76 -20.39
C ARG A 117 31.85 22.01 -19.17
N ALA A 118 30.59 22.24 -18.82
CA ALA A 118 29.92 21.45 -17.80
C ALA A 118 29.80 20.02 -18.30
N VAL A 119 30.41 19.08 -17.59
CA VAL A 119 30.27 17.65 -17.89
C VAL A 119 28.80 17.29 -17.67
N THR A 120 28.09 17.02 -18.76
CA THR A 120 26.68 16.62 -18.66
C THR A 120 26.58 15.16 -18.27
N ARG A 121 25.54 14.78 -17.52
CA ARG A 121 25.29 13.39 -17.12
C ARG A 121 25.20 12.44 -18.32
N SER A 122 24.77 12.94 -19.47
CA SER A 122 24.77 12.25 -20.77
C SER A 122 26.16 11.97 -21.33
N GLU A 123 27.15 12.82 -21.05
CA GLU A 123 28.54 12.60 -21.45
C GLU A 123 29.24 11.60 -20.51
N GLN A 124 28.92 11.62 -19.21
CA GLN A 124 29.42 10.62 -18.25
C GLN A 124 28.96 9.21 -18.61
N PHE A 125 27.67 9.04 -18.93
CA PHE A 125 27.13 7.74 -19.34
C PHE A 125 27.77 7.20 -20.63
N LYS A 126 28.16 8.07 -21.56
CA LYS A 126 28.83 7.66 -22.79
C LYS A 126 30.28 7.24 -22.53
N GLN A 127 30.97 7.92 -21.63
CA GLN A 127 32.35 7.58 -21.25
C GLN A 127 32.42 6.25 -20.49
N GLU A 128 31.49 6.00 -19.56
CA GLU A 128 31.42 4.71 -18.85
C GLU A 128 31.14 3.53 -19.80
N LYS A 129 30.27 3.74 -20.80
CA LYS A 129 29.95 2.70 -21.77
C LYS A 129 31.13 2.37 -22.70
N GLN A 130 31.91 3.37 -23.07
CA GLN A 130 33.13 3.18 -23.88
C GLN A 130 34.23 2.45 -23.10
N GLN A 131 34.38 2.72 -21.80
CA GLN A 131 35.37 2.03 -20.96
C GLN A 131 35.05 0.55 -20.71
N GLN A 132 33.77 0.15 -20.79
CA GLN A 132 33.39 -1.26 -20.67
C GLN A 132 33.60 -2.06 -21.97
N GLU A 133 33.47 -1.43 -23.13
CA GLU A 133 33.69 -2.11 -24.43
C GLU A 133 35.19 -2.33 -24.72
N GLU A 134 36.08 -1.47 -24.21
CA GLU A 134 37.52 -1.57 -24.43
C GLU A 134 38.19 -2.72 -23.62
N HIS A 135 37.50 -3.28 -22.61
CA HIS A 135 38.07 -4.30 -21.72
C HIS A 135 37.62 -5.75 -22.03
N VAL A 136 36.85 -5.98 -23.11
CA VAL A 136 36.31 -7.31 -23.48
C VAL A 136 36.94 -7.89 -24.77
N GLU A 137 37.88 -7.21 -25.42
CA GLU A 137 38.45 -7.68 -26.70
C GLU A 137 39.60 -8.70 -26.56
N ILE A 138 39.55 -9.65 -25.62
CA ILE A 138 40.41 -10.86 -25.69
C ILE A 138 39.69 -12.08 -25.08
N ALA A 139 38.80 -12.73 -25.83
CA ALA A 139 38.52 -14.16 -25.64
C ALA A 139 37.92 -14.79 -26.92
N PRO A 140 38.47 -15.90 -27.45
CA PRO A 140 37.91 -16.59 -28.61
C PRO A 140 36.60 -17.34 -28.24
N PRO A 141 35.69 -17.56 -29.21
CA PRO A 141 34.38 -18.14 -28.95
C PRO A 141 34.45 -19.65 -28.71
N THR A 142 34.34 -20.07 -27.46
CA THR A 142 34.12 -21.47 -27.09
C THR A 142 32.66 -21.84 -27.34
N ARG A 143 32.41 -22.68 -28.35
CA ARG A 143 31.13 -23.34 -28.58
C ARG A 143 30.87 -24.36 -27.47
N VAL A 144 29.77 -24.22 -26.74
CA VAL A 144 29.23 -25.27 -25.86
C VAL A 144 27.84 -25.70 -26.34
N PRO A 145 27.55 -27.03 -26.38
CA PRO A 145 26.31 -27.58 -26.90
C PRO A 145 25.14 -27.44 -25.93
N VAL A 146 23.95 -27.26 -26.50
CA VAL A 146 22.66 -27.17 -25.81
C VAL A 146 22.26 -28.52 -25.22
N THR A 147 21.97 -28.56 -23.91
CA THR A 147 21.28 -29.66 -23.22
C THR A 147 19.98 -29.19 -22.58
N PRO A 148 19.00 -30.09 -22.36
CA PRO A 148 17.59 -29.73 -22.18
C PRO A 148 17.26 -29.23 -20.77
N ILE A 149 16.33 -28.29 -20.74
CA ILE A 149 15.81 -27.51 -19.61
C ILE A 149 15.09 -28.41 -18.58
N MET A 150 15.60 -28.46 -17.36
CA MET A 150 14.82 -28.80 -16.16
C MET A 150 14.31 -27.50 -15.51
N PRO A 151 13.12 -27.51 -14.85
CA PRO A 151 12.62 -26.34 -14.13
C PRO A 151 13.49 -26.09 -12.90
N VAL A 152 14.26 -25.00 -12.95
CA VAL A 152 15.01 -24.44 -11.82
C VAL A 152 14.00 -23.87 -10.84
N VAL A 153 14.01 -24.43 -9.63
CA VAL A 153 13.36 -23.84 -8.44
C VAL A 153 14.09 -22.54 -8.13
N GLU A 154 13.38 -21.41 -8.24
CA GLU A 154 13.88 -20.10 -7.78
C GLU A 154 14.14 -20.15 -6.27
N PRO A 155 15.37 -19.88 -5.78
CA PRO A 155 15.58 -19.61 -4.37
C PRO A 155 14.99 -18.23 -4.03
N GLU A 156 14.19 -18.19 -2.97
CA GLU A 156 13.58 -16.96 -2.45
C GLU A 156 14.64 -15.88 -2.14
N PRO A 157 14.37 -14.59 -2.39
CA PRO A 157 15.27 -13.48 -2.06
C PRO A 157 15.18 -13.16 -0.56
N VAL A 158 15.68 -14.06 0.27
CA VAL A 158 15.86 -13.83 1.70
C VAL A 158 17.36 -13.62 1.89
N ASN A 159 17.85 -12.38 1.78
CA ASN A 159 19.06 -11.93 2.50
C ASN A 159 19.47 -10.47 2.25
N GLU A 160 19.03 -9.80 1.19
CA GLU A 160 19.47 -8.42 0.92
C GLU A 160 18.98 -7.43 1.98
N LEU A 161 17.76 -7.61 2.50
CA LEU A 161 17.21 -6.74 3.55
C LEU A 161 17.94 -6.90 4.89
N ASN A 162 18.34 -8.13 5.26
CA ASN A 162 19.08 -8.37 6.50
C ASN A 162 20.50 -7.77 6.43
N GLU A 163 21.13 -7.82 5.26
CA GLU A 163 22.44 -7.18 5.05
C GLU A 163 22.34 -5.65 5.19
N LEU A 164 21.29 -5.05 4.62
CA LEU A 164 21.05 -3.61 4.75
C LEU A 164 20.74 -3.20 6.21
N GLU A 165 19.99 -4.01 6.96
CA GLU A 165 19.73 -3.75 8.39
C GLU A 165 21.02 -3.84 9.22
N SER A 166 21.88 -4.83 8.97
CA SER A 166 23.18 -4.94 9.64
C SER A 166 24.07 -3.74 9.35
N GLN A 167 24.13 -3.28 8.08
CA GLN A 167 24.93 -2.12 7.69
C GLN A 167 24.44 -0.83 8.35
N LEU A 168 23.12 -0.64 8.44
CA LEU A 168 22.55 0.52 9.11
C LEU A 168 22.84 0.52 10.62
N GLN A 169 22.79 -0.65 11.25
CA GLN A 169 23.12 -0.80 12.67
C GLN A 169 24.60 -0.48 12.97
N ASP A 170 25.51 -0.90 12.09
CA ASP A 170 26.93 -0.56 12.20
C ASP A 170 27.15 0.96 12.08
N ILE A 171 26.49 1.63 11.13
CA ILE A 171 26.56 3.08 10.97
C ILE A 171 26.02 3.81 12.20
N GLU A 172 24.91 3.35 12.76
CA GLU A 172 24.33 3.92 13.98
C GLU A 172 25.28 3.81 15.18
N SER A 173 25.95 2.66 15.33
CA SER A 173 26.95 2.45 16.38
C SER A 173 28.15 3.39 16.25
N GLN A 174 28.63 3.63 15.02
CA GLN A 174 29.74 4.55 14.75
C GLN A 174 29.35 5.99 15.09
N LEU A 175 28.13 6.42 14.75
CA LEU A 175 27.65 7.76 15.04
C LEU A 175 27.42 8.00 16.55
N GLN A 176 27.01 6.98 17.30
CA GLN A 176 26.89 7.09 18.75
C GLN A 176 28.24 7.24 19.46
N ASN A 177 29.30 6.62 18.93
CA ASN A 177 30.65 6.69 19.51
C ASN A 177 31.40 8.00 19.20
N ILE A 178 30.94 8.78 18.23
CA ILE A 178 31.53 10.07 17.84
C ILE A 178 30.92 11.24 18.66
N ARG A 179 29.89 10.97 19.46
CA ARG A 179 29.16 11.97 20.26
C ARG A 179 29.59 11.95 21.73
#